data_AF-A0A2N1RTQ0-F1
#
_entry.id   AF-A0A2N1RTQ0-F1
#
_cell.length_a   1.000
_cell.length_b   1.000
_cell.length_c   1.000
_cell.angle_alpha   90.00
_cell.angle_beta   90.00
_cell.angle_gamma   90.00
#
_symmetry.space_group_name_H-M   'P 1'
#
loop_
_entity.id
_entity.type
_entity.pdbx_description
1 polymer ?
#
loop_
_entity_poly.entity_id
_entity_poly.type
_entity_poly.pdbx_seq_one_letter_code
_entity_poly.pdbx_strand_id
1 'polypeptide(L)'
;MQLKIYSEKSKWHVKTETEAEFMSFLLDLYSSFLYSKKDRIVSIMDGIIGLEGEGPGKSGKPVSAKAVIAGMDALAVDSVAIRVAGLDLRKSELCIEGERRSLGYSSADKIDIFGVLLSEFDNKFIPPKTKSFLGKMPISTYFLKNLVVKKPVPDKEKCTLCYQCRTICPAGVIDKSADGRIPFYDYKKCIRCYCCMEICPEGAIDLRRKIL
;
A
#
# COMPACT_ATOMS: atom_id res chain seq x y z
N MET A 1 8.70 19.22 3.00
CA MET A 1 9.54 18.24 2.26
C MET A 1 8.87 16.86 2.15
N GLN A 2 8.40 16.28 3.26
CA GLN A 2 7.76 14.95 3.30
C GLN A 2 6.51 14.82 2.40
N LEU A 3 5.58 15.80 2.42
CA LEU A 3 4.39 15.82 1.54
C LEU A 3 4.73 15.85 0.03
N LYS A 4 5.85 16.46 -0.35
CA LYS A 4 6.27 16.57 -1.76
C LYS A 4 6.76 15.21 -2.28
N ILE A 5 7.56 14.51 -1.50
CA ILE A 5 8.00 13.13 -1.81
C ILE A 5 6.79 12.18 -1.87
N TYR A 6 5.88 12.30 -0.89
CA TYR A 6 4.65 11.51 -0.86
C TYR A 6 3.75 11.75 -2.07
N SER A 7 3.69 12.99 -2.57
CA SER A 7 2.94 13.34 -3.78
C SER A 7 3.54 12.77 -5.07
N GLU A 8 4.86 12.59 -5.14
CA GLU A 8 5.48 11.93 -6.32
C GLU A 8 5.22 10.43 -6.32
N LYS A 9 5.21 9.79 -5.14
CA LYS A 9 4.78 8.38 -5.00
C LYS A 9 3.34 8.19 -5.45
N SER A 10 2.43 9.06 -5.03
CA SER A 10 1.00 8.89 -5.33
C SER A 10 0.69 9.00 -6.83
N LYS A 11 1.46 9.79 -7.60
CA LYS A 11 1.30 9.91 -9.06
C LYS A 11 1.45 8.59 -9.80
N TRP A 12 2.24 7.64 -9.29
CA TRP A 12 2.41 6.35 -9.94
C TRP A 12 1.12 5.54 -9.98
N HIS A 13 0.19 5.73 -9.03
CA HIS A 13 -1.13 5.09 -9.08
C HIS A 13 -2.02 5.55 -10.25
N VAL A 14 -1.70 6.69 -10.88
CA VAL A 14 -2.38 7.13 -12.12
C VAL A 14 -1.64 6.61 -13.36
N LYS A 15 -0.31 6.48 -13.28
CA LYS A 15 0.52 6.03 -14.39
C LYS A 15 0.42 4.53 -14.65
N THR A 16 0.04 3.74 -13.64
CA THR A 16 -0.14 2.30 -13.73
C THR A 16 -1.63 1.98 -13.66
N GLU A 17 -2.16 1.31 -14.68
CA GLU A 17 -3.60 1.03 -14.81
C GLU A 17 -4.04 -0.15 -13.95
N THR A 18 -3.11 -1.08 -13.68
CA THR A 18 -3.36 -2.30 -12.92
C THR A 18 -2.39 -2.49 -11.74
N GLU A 19 -2.79 -3.32 -10.78
CA GLU A 19 -1.93 -3.72 -9.66
C GLU A 19 -0.67 -4.46 -10.14
N ALA A 20 -0.82 -5.31 -11.15
CA ALA A 20 0.30 -6.03 -11.75
C ALA A 20 1.32 -5.09 -12.42
N GLU A 21 0.85 -4.06 -13.13
CA GLU A 21 1.74 -3.03 -13.69
C GLU A 21 2.44 -2.23 -12.61
N PHE A 22 1.73 -1.86 -11.53
CA PHE A 22 2.32 -1.16 -10.40
C PHE A 22 3.41 -2.00 -9.73
N MET A 23 3.16 -3.28 -9.50
CA MET A 23 4.16 -4.20 -8.97
C MET A 23 5.35 -4.38 -9.93
N SER A 24 5.09 -4.55 -11.22
CA SER A 24 6.17 -4.65 -12.23
C SER A 24 7.04 -3.40 -12.17
N PHE A 25 6.43 -2.21 -12.11
CA PHE A 25 7.15 -0.95 -11.95
C PHE A 25 8.03 -0.92 -10.70
N LEU A 26 7.54 -1.40 -9.55
CA LEU A 26 8.35 -1.47 -8.32
C LEU A 26 9.57 -2.39 -8.48
N LEU A 27 9.37 -3.55 -9.13
CA LEU A 27 10.46 -4.50 -9.40
C LEU A 27 11.44 -3.96 -10.44
N ASP A 28 10.96 -3.26 -11.47
CA ASP A 28 11.80 -2.62 -12.48
C ASP A 28 12.64 -1.51 -11.85
N LEU A 29 12.05 -0.70 -10.97
CA LEU A 29 12.77 0.28 -10.17
C LEU A 29 13.84 -0.39 -9.31
N TYR A 30 13.50 -1.44 -8.55
CA TYR A 30 14.48 -2.17 -7.75
C TYR A 30 15.60 -2.77 -8.61
N SER A 31 15.28 -3.34 -9.76
CA SER A 31 16.25 -3.89 -10.71
C SER A 31 17.22 -2.81 -11.20
N SER A 32 16.74 -1.58 -11.44
CA SER A 32 17.59 -0.48 -11.88
C SER A 32 18.69 -0.16 -10.86
N PHE A 33 18.37 -0.26 -9.57
CA PHE A 33 19.34 -0.08 -8.50
C PHE A 33 20.34 -1.24 -8.45
N LEU A 34 19.87 -2.49 -8.54
CA LEU A 34 20.75 -3.67 -8.58
C LEU A 34 21.75 -3.64 -9.74
N TYR A 35 21.29 -3.23 -10.94
CA TYR A 35 22.13 -3.16 -12.13
C TYR A 35 23.01 -1.91 -12.21
N SER A 36 22.73 -0.87 -11.41
CA SER A 36 23.51 0.36 -11.40
C SER A 36 24.96 0.17 -10.91
N LYS A 37 25.27 -0.96 -10.23
CA LYS A 37 26.60 -1.40 -9.77
C LYS A 37 27.41 -0.39 -8.95
N LYS A 38 26.81 0.71 -8.46
CA LYS A 38 27.56 1.80 -7.83
C LYS A 38 27.63 1.73 -6.32
N ASP A 39 26.65 1.13 -5.63
CA ASP A 39 26.64 1.07 -4.17
C ASP A 39 26.05 -0.25 -3.66
N ARG A 40 26.54 -0.73 -2.51
CA ARG A 40 25.86 -1.78 -1.74
C ARG A 40 24.59 -1.19 -1.15
N ILE A 41 23.44 -1.77 -1.49
CA ILE A 41 22.15 -1.35 -0.96
C ILE A 41 21.89 -2.14 0.32
N VAL A 42 21.52 -1.43 1.38
CA VAL A 42 21.03 -2.03 2.61
C VAL A 42 19.58 -1.59 2.78
N SER A 43 18.66 -2.55 2.77
CA SER A 43 17.25 -2.34 3.06
C SER A 43 17.02 -2.54 4.55
N ILE A 44 16.38 -1.57 5.19
CA ILE A 44 16.03 -1.62 6.61
C ILE A 44 14.53 -1.35 6.73
N MET A 45 13.82 -2.24 7.42
CA MET A 45 12.42 -2.10 7.75
C MET A 45 12.28 -1.93 9.27
N ASP A 46 11.79 -0.76 9.69
CA ASP A 46 11.29 -0.54 11.04
C ASP A 46 9.87 -1.08 11.15
N GLY A 47 9.72 -2.21 11.83
CA GLY A 47 8.47 -2.88 12.14
C GLY A 47 8.22 -2.95 13.64
N ILE A 48 8.71 -2.01 14.45
CA ILE A 48 8.45 -2.01 15.90
C ILE A 48 6.93 -1.94 16.14
N ILE A 49 6.26 -1.09 15.36
CA ILE A 49 4.80 -0.99 15.28
C ILE A 49 4.40 -1.25 13.82
N GLY A 50 3.58 -2.27 13.60
CA GLY A 50 2.92 -2.54 12.33
C GLY A 50 1.45 -2.10 12.34
N LEU A 51 0.77 -2.29 11.21
CA LEU A 51 -0.64 -1.94 11.04
C LEU A 51 -1.41 -3.17 10.52
N GLU A 52 -2.49 -3.55 11.21
CA GLU A 52 -3.40 -4.62 10.79
C GLU A 52 -4.78 -4.08 10.40
N GLY A 53 -5.57 -4.89 9.71
CA GLY A 53 -6.95 -4.55 9.31
C GLY A 53 -7.02 -3.62 8.09
N GLU A 54 -8.04 -2.76 8.07
CA GLU A 54 -8.32 -1.89 6.92
C GLU A 54 -7.42 -0.64 6.94
N GLY A 55 -6.18 -0.77 6.47
CA GLY A 55 -5.33 0.38 6.15
C GLY A 55 -5.64 1.00 4.79
N PRO A 56 -4.86 2.00 4.35
CA PRO A 56 -3.70 2.60 5.02
C PRO A 56 -4.06 3.71 6.03
N GLY A 57 -3.09 4.16 6.82
CA GLY A 57 -3.24 5.31 7.74
C GLY A 57 -4.00 4.99 9.03
N LYS A 58 -4.80 5.94 9.50
CA LYS A 58 -5.57 5.85 10.76
C LYS A 58 -6.74 4.86 10.72
N SER A 59 -7.07 4.33 9.56
CA SER A 59 -8.16 3.36 9.39
C SER A 59 -7.77 1.94 9.83
N GLY A 60 -6.46 1.65 9.88
CA GLY A 60 -5.94 0.39 10.41
C GLY A 60 -5.75 0.41 11.92
N LYS A 61 -5.45 -0.75 12.50
CA LYS A 61 -5.17 -0.91 13.94
C LYS A 61 -3.66 -1.11 14.15
N PRO A 62 -3.00 -0.24 14.94
CA PRO A 62 -1.59 -0.44 15.29
C PRO A 62 -1.38 -1.73 16.10
N VAL A 63 -0.32 -2.47 15.78
CA VAL A 63 0.07 -3.71 16.47
C VAL A 63 1.57 -3.65 16.75
N SER A 64 1.99 -4.07 17.94
CA SER A 64 3.41 -4.15 18.28
C SER A 64 4.02 -5.39 17.61
N ALA A 65 4.72 -5.21 16.49
CA ALA A 65 5.42 -6.30 15.80
C ALA A 65 6.82 -6.56 16.37
N LYS A 66 7.41 -5.56 17.05
CA LYS A 66 8.71 -5.64 17.75
C LYS A 66 9.86 -6.14 16.88
N ALA A 67 9.88 -5.76 15.60
CA ALA A 67 10.89 -6.20 14.67
C ALA A 67 11.61 -5.02 14.01
N VAL A 68 12.92 -5.14 13.88
CA VAL A 68 13.70 -4.36 12.91
C VAL A 68 14.40 -5.37 12.02
N ILE A 69 14.15 -5.29 10.72
CA ILE A 69 14.65 -6.26 9.74
C ILE A 69 15.60 -5.52 8.82
N ALA A 70 16.80 -6.04 8.63
CA ALA A 70 17.79 -5.43 7.76
C ALA A 70 18.48 -6.49 6.89
N GLY A 71 18.78 -6.14 5.65
CA GLY A 71 19.44 -7.05 4.72
C GLY A 71 19.91 -6.34 3.45
N MET A 72 20.74 -7.03 2.67
CA MET A 72 21.22 -6.53 1.37
C MET A 72 20.30 -6.92 0.21
N ASP A 73 19.33 -7.80 0.45
CA ASP A 73 18.29 -8.18 -0.50
C ASP A 73 16.94 -7.67 0.01
N ALA A 74 16.35 -6.70 -0.70
CA ALA A 74 15.07 -6.12 -0.34
C ALA A 74 13.93 -7.14 -0.40
N LEU A 75 13.98 -8.10 -1.32
CA LEU A 75 12.98 -9.17 -1.41
C LEU A 75 13.04 -10.08 -0.19
N ALA A 76 14.26 -10.40 0.26
CA ALA A 76 14.45 -11.20 1.46
C ALA A 76 13.89 -10.46 2.69
N VAL A 77 14.20 -9.17 2.84
CA VAL A 77 13.66 -8.31 3.92
C VAL A 77 12.13 -8.31 3.93
N ASP A 78 11.48 -8.08 2.78
CA ASP A 78 10.02 -8.09 2.67
C ASP A 78 9.44 -9.48 3.00
N SER A 79 10.06 -10.55 2.51
CA SER A 79 9.59 -11.91 2.76
C SER A 79 9.73 -12.32 4.24
N VAL A 80 10.77 -11.84 4.93
CA VAL A 80 10.96 -12.03 6.37
C VAL A 80 9.92 -11.21 7.14
N ALA A 81 9.65 -9.97 6.73
CA ALA A 81 8.62 -9.14 7.36
C ALA A 81 7.22 -9.77 7.29
N ILE A 82 6.86 -10.36 6.14
CA ILE A 82 5.60 -11.10 5.98
C ILE A 82 5.52 -12.28 6.96
N ARG A 83 6.61 -13.03 7.14
CA ARG A 83 6.67 -14.14 8.10
C ARG A 83 6.60 -13.66 9.54
N VAL A 84 7.32 -12.59 9.87
CA VAL A 84 7.28 -11.93 11.18
C VAL A 84 5.88 -11.44 11.50
N ALA A 85 5.09 -11.00 10.52
CA ALA A 85 3.69 -10.60 10.72
C ALA A 85 2.73 -11.80 10.86
N GLY A 86 3.19 -13.03 10.64
CA GLY A 86 2.34 -14.23 10.62
C GLY A 86 1.45 -14.32 9.39
N LEU A 87 1.83 -13.68 8.27
CA LEU A 87 1.08 -13.65 7.02
C LEU A 87 1.60 -14.70 6.02
N ASP A 88 0.73 -15.10 5.09
CA ASP A 88 1.05 -16.11 4.07
C ASP A 88 1.81 -15.48 2.89
N LEU A 89 3.12 -15.79 2.79
CA LEU A 89 3.99 -15.32 1.71
C LEU A 89 3.45 -15.63 0.31
N ARG A 90 2.71 -16.73 0.13
CA ARG A 90 2.15 -17.12 -1.17
C ARG A 90 1.11 -16.14 -1.70
N LYS A 91 0.65 -15.20 -0.87
CA LYS A 91 -0.26 -14.12 -1.26
C LYS A 91 0.48 -12.82 -1.63
N SER A 92 1.80 -12.76 -1.45
CA SER A 92 2.62 -11.63 -1.88
C SER A 92 3.06 -11.83 -3.32
N GLU A 93 2.25 -11.34 -4.27
CA GLU A 93 2.61 -11.41 -5.69
C GLU A 93 3.93 -10.65 -5.97
N LEU A 94 4.26 -9.62 -5.20
CA LEU A 94 5.53 -8.87 -5.31
C LEU A 94 6.75 -9.75 -5.03
N CYS A 95 6.74 -10.49 -3.92
CA CYS A 95 7.84 -11.40 -3.57
C CYS A 95 7.97 -12.54 -4.58
N ILE A 96 6.83 -13.11 -5.00
CA ILE A 96 6.79 -14.20 -5.99
C ILE A 96 7.36 -13.73 -7.33
N GLU A 97 6.89 -12.59 -7.84
CA GLU A 97 7.30 -12.09 -9.14
C GLU A 97 8.75 -11.61 -9.13
N GLY A 98 9.21 -10.97 -8.05
CA GLY A 98 10.61 -10.55 -7.95
C GLY A 98 11.59 -11.72 -7.86
N GLU A 99 11.24 -12.82 -7.15
CA GLU A 99 12.07 -14.04 -7.16
C GLU A 99 12.04 -14.70 -8.54
N ARG A 100 10.87 -14.74 -9.21
CA ARG A 100 10.75 -15.23 -10.60
C ARG A 100 11.63 -14.45 -11.58
N ARG A 101 11.79 -13.14 -11.37
CA ARG A 101 12.69 -12.27 -12.16
C ARG A 101 14.16 -12.34 -11.73
N SER A 102 14.51 -13.20 -10.78
CA SER A 102 15.88 -13.31 -10.23
C SER A 102 16.41 -11.99 -9.65
N LEU A 103 15.54 -11.19 -9.04
CA LEU A 103 15.91 -9.91 -8.39
C LEU A 103 16.28 -10.08 -6.90
N GLY A 104 16.06 -11.27 -6.34
CA GLY A 104 16.31 -11.60 -4.95
C GLY A 104 15.63 -12.91 -4.57
N TYR A 105 15.60 -13.22 -3.28
CA TYR A 105 15.04 -14.46 -2.75
C TYR A 105 13.91 -14.18 -1.76
N SER A 106 12.85 -14.98 -1.82
CA SER A 106 11.73 -14.93 -0.86
C SER A 106 11.53 -16.24 -0.11
N SER A 107 12.07 -17.34 -0.63
CA SER A 107 12.02 -18.68 -0.03
C SER A 107 12.92 -18.79 1.20
N ALA A 108 12.41 -19.39 2.30
CA ALA A 108 13.08 -19.36 3.61
C ALA A 108 14.41 -20.14 3.62
N ASP A 109 14.50 -21.20 2.83
CA ASP A 109 15.68 -22.04 2.64
C ASP A 109 16.84 -21.33 1.94
N LYS A 110 16.58 -20.16 1.33
CA LYS A 110 17.58 -19.34 0.62
C LYS A 110 17.97 -18.07 1.39
N ILE A 111 17.46 -17.90 2.60
CA ILE A 111 17.64 -16.69 3.40
C ILE A 111 18.27 -17.07 4.73
N ASP A 112 19.52 -16.65 4.92
CA ASP A 112 20.19 -16.75 6.22
C ASP A 112 19.70 -15.64 7.14
N ILE A 113 19.18 -16.04 8.30
CA ILE A 113 18.68 -15.10 9.32
C ILE A 113 19.68 -15.06 10.47
N PHE A 114 20.17 -13.86 10.76
CA PHE A 114 21.05 -13.58 11.89
C PHE A 114 20.30 -12.76 12.95
N GLY A 115 20.50 -13.09 14.22
CA GLY A 115 19.82 -12.44 15.34
C GLY A 115 18.66 -13.27 15.88
N VAL A 116 17.52 -12.62 16.14
CA VAL A 116 16.31 -13.24 16.71
C VAL A 116 15.72 -14.23 15.71
N LEU A 117 15.40 -15.45 16.16
CA LEU A 117 14.84 -16.48 15.29
C LEU A 117 13.39 -16.13 14.92
N LEU A 118 12.97 -16.49 13.70
CA LEU A 118 11.58 -16.29 13.26
C LEU A 118 10.56 -16.98 14.19
N SER A 119 10.94 -18.09 14.81
CA SER A 119 10.10 -18.83 15.76
C SER A 119 9.82 -18.07 17.06
N GLU A 120 10.58 -17.00 17.37
CA GLU A 120 10.35 -16.16 18.54
C GLU A 120 9.26 -15.11 18.31
N PHE A 121 8.82 -14.91 17.05
CA PHE A 121 7.70 -14.04 16.73
C PHE A 121 6.39 -14.84 16.71
N ASP A 122 5.44 -14.45 17.56
CA ASP A 122 4.11 -15.07 17.68
C ASP A 122 2.98 -14.19 17.08
N ASN A 123 3.36 -13.13 16.36
CA ASN A 123 2.47 -12.18 15.72
C ASN A 123 1.47 -12.89 14.77
N LYS A 124 0.22 -12.41 14.78
CA LYS A 124 -0.87 -12.89 13.90
C LYS A 124 -1.65 -11.71 13.35
N PHE A 125 -1.05 -11.01 12.40
CA PHE A 125 -1.65 -9.81 11.82
C PHE A 125 -2.91 -10.17 11.05
N ILE A 126 -3.94 -9.33 11.17
CA ILE A 126 -5.16 -9.45 10.39
C ILE A 126 -4.97 -8.73 9.04
N PRO A 127 -5.00 -9.43 7.88
CA PRO A 127 -4.92 -8.77 6.58
C PRO A 127 -6.21 -7.98 6.27
N PRO A 128 -6.16 -6.99 5.36
CA PRO A 128 -7.36 -6.28 4.92
C PRO A 128 -8.35 -7.26 4.24
N LYS A 129 -9.65 -7.07 4.47
CA LYS A 129 -10.71 -7.92 3.90
C LYS A 129 -10.95 -7.66 2.42
N THR A 130 -10.44 -6.55 1.90
CA THR A 130 -10.62 -6.12 0.52
C THR A 130 -9.76 -6.97 -0.40
N LYS A 131 -10.33 -8.05 -0.94
CA LYS A 131 -9.73 -8.84 -2.02
C LYS A 131 -9.53 -7.93 -3.24
N SER A 132 -8.30 -7.73 -3.69
CA SER A 132 -8.02 -7.16 -5.00
C SER A 132 -8.36 -8.20 -6.07
N PHE A 133 -9.66 -8.42 -6.30
CA PHE A 133 -10.16 -9.45 -7.22
C PHE A 133 -10.15 -8.99 -8.69
N LEU A 134 -9.46 -7.89 -9.02
CA LEU A 134 -9.73 -7.10 -10.24
C LEU A 134 -8.55 -6.97 -11.22
N GLY A 135 -7.50 -7.78 -11.11
CA GLY A 135 -6.36 -7.74 -12.05
C GLY A 135 -6.65 -8.24 -13.47
N LYS A 136 -7.88 -8.63 -13.83
CA LYS A 136 -8.21 -9.30 -15.11
C LYS A 136 -9.39 -8.73 -15.91
N MET A 137 -9.95 -7.57 -15.58
CA MET A 137 -11.11 -7.03 -16.32
C MET A 137 -10.72 -6.00 -17.39
N PRO A 138 -11.25 -6.10 -18.63
CA PRO A 138 -10.90 -5.21 -19.75
C PRO A 138 -11.37 -3.77 -19.55
N ILE A 139 -10.66 -2.81 -20.17
CA ILE A 139 -10.81 -1.34 -20.07
C ILE A 139 -12.27 -0.84 -20.24
N SER A 140 -13.07 -1.53 -21.06
CA SER A 140 -14.51 -1.28 -21.26
C SER A 140 -15.34 -1.31 -19.96
N THR A 141 -14.83 -1.93 -18.90
CA THR A 141 -15.52 -2.12 -17.63
C THR A 141 -15.29 -1.00 -16.61
N TYR A 142 -14.68 0.13 -16.97
CA TYR A 142 -14.50 1.27 -16.05
C TYR A 142 -15.82 1.73 -15.39
N PHE A 143 -16.94 1.66 -16.13
CA PHE A 143 -18.28 1.89 -15.61
C PHE A 143 -18.73 0.84 -14.58
N LEU A 144 -18.43 -0.45 -14.80
CA LEU A 144 -18.74 -1.54 -13.86
C LEU A 144 -17.82 -1.53 -12.62
N LYS A 145 -16.56 -1.11 -12.76
CA LYS A 145 -15.59 -0.99 -11.66
C LYS A 145 -16.10 -0.03 -10.57
N ASN A 146 -16.79 1.04 -10.95
CA ASN A 146 -17.41 2.00 -10.04
C ASN A 146 -18.58 1.44 -9.22
N LEU A 147 -19.14 0.28 -9.58
CA LEU A 147 -20.23 -0.37 -8.84
C LEU A 147 -19.71 -1.39 -7.80
N VAL A 148 -18.58 -2.05 -8.08
CA VAL A 148 -18.06 -3.16 -7.26
C VAL A 148 -17.01 -2.69 -6.25
N VAL A 149 -16.19 -1.70 -6.60
CA VAL A 149 -15.08 -1.23 -5.75
C VAL A 149 -15.59 -0.23 -4.71
N LYS A 150 -15.19 -0.41 -3.44
CA LYS A 150 -15.55 0.52 -2.36
C LYS A 150 -14.98 1.91 -2.66
N LYS A 151 -15.73 2.96 -2.35
CA LYS A 151 -15.26 4.34 -2.48
C LYS A 151 -14.83 4.90 -1.12
N PRO A 152 -13.77 5.73 -1.07
CA PRO A 152 -13.45 6.50 0.12
C PRO A 152 -14.53 7.55 0.33
N VAL A 153 -15.13 7.62 1.51
CA VAL A 153 -16.19 8.58 1.86
C VAL A 153 -15.80 9.30 3.15
N PRO A 154 -15.63 10.63 3.12
CA PRO A 154 -15.37 11.40 4.33
C PRO A 154 -16.54 11.35 5.31
N ASP A 155 -16.23 11.24 6.60
CA ASP A 155 -17.14 11.40 7.72
C ASP A 155 -17.25 12.89 8.08
N LYS A 156 -18.47 13.43 8.01
CA LYS A 156 -18.77 14.83 8.28
C LYS A 156 -18.51 15.27 9.72
N GLU A 157 -18.55 14.34 10.68
CA GLU A 157 -18.35 14.66 12.11
C GLU A 157 -16.86 14.66 12.47
N LYS A 158 -16.04 13.91 11.73
CA LYS A 158 -14.58 13.83 11.95
C LYS A 158 -13.78 14.76 11.03
N CYS A 159 -14.31 15.14 9.88
CA CYS A 159 -13.57 15.91 8.90
C CYS A 159 -13.37 17.36 9.37
N THR A 160 -12.12 17.80 9.44
CA THR A 160 -11.74 19.17 9.83
C THR A 160 -11.54 20.10 8.62
N LEU A 161 -11.84 19.65 7.40
CA LEU A 161 -11.57 20.38 6.15
C LEU A 161 -10.11 20.86 6.01
N CYS A 162 -9.13 20.09 6.52
CA CYS A 162 -7.71 20.40 6.36
C CYS A 162 -7.18 20.26 4.92
N TYR A 163 -7.99 19.66 4.02
CA TYR A 163 -7.72 19.46 2.59
C TYR A 163 -6.43 18.71 2.23
N GLN A 164 -5.79 18.00 3.17
CA GLN A 164 -4.66 17.13 2.83
C GLN A 164 -5.03 16.06 1.79
N CYS A 165 -6.25 15.52 1.88
CA CYS A 165 -6.80 14.58 0.91
C CYS A 165 -6.86 15.16 -0.53
N ARG A 166 -7.13 16.47 -0.67
CA ARG A 166 -7.10 17.18 -1.95
C ARG A 166 -5.69 17.32 -2.47
N THR A 167 -4.77 17.75 -1.61
CA THR A 167 -3.36 17.95 -1.95
C THR A 167 -2.68 16.65 -2.41
N ILE A 168 -2.97 15.51 -1.78
CA ILE A 168 -2.33 14.23 -2.12
C ILE A 168 -2.95 13.56 -3.36
N CYS A 169 -4.15 13.98 -3.78
CA CYS A 169 -4.94 13.28 -4.79
C CYS A 169 -4.23 13.30 -6.15
N PRO A 170 -3.69 12.17 -6.64
CA PRO A 170 -2.92 12.17 -7.88
C PRO A 170 -3.81 12.39 -9.11
N ALA A 171 -5.11 12.06 -9.02
CA ALA A 171 -6.09 12.28 -10.08
C ALA A 171 -6.69 13.69 -10.09
N GLY A 172 -6.43 14.52 -9.06
CA GLY A 172 -6.97 15.88 -8.97
C GLY A 172 -8.49 15.96 -8.89
N VAL A 173 -9.16 14.92 -8.36
CA VAL A 173 -10.64 14.79 -8.38
C VAL A 173 -11.33 15.23 -7.09
N ILE A 174 -10.59 15.81 -6.15
CA ILE A 174 -11.12 16.26 -4.87
C ILE A 174 -11.08 17.79 -4.85
N ASP A 175 -12.21 18.43 -4.55
CA ASP A 175 -12.31 19.88 -4.48
C ASP A 175 -12.81 20.36 -3.12
N LYS A 176 -12.82 21.69 -2.93
CA LYS A 176 -13.32 22.32 -1.70
C LYS A 176 -14.78 21.93 -1.43
N SER A 177 -15.14 22.00 -0.15
CA SER A 177 -16.51 21.71 0.27
C SER A 177 -17.48 22.74 -0.31
N ALA A 178 -18.65 22.27 -0.80
CA ALA A 178 -19.74 23.14 -1.23
C ALA A 178 -20.66 23.54 -0.05
N ASP A 179 -20.76 22.69 0.98
CA ASP A 179 -21.65 22.85 2.14
C ASP A 179 -20.91 23.19 3.44
N GLY A 180 -19.58 23.29 3.38
CA GLY A 180 -18.72 23.55 4.54
C GLY A 180 -18.57 22.34 5.48
N ARG A 181 -18.92 21.12 5.06
CA ARG A 181 -18.85 19.91 5.91
C ARG A 181 -17.78 18.93 5.46
N ILE A 182 -17.84 18.51 4.20
CA ILE A 182 -16.86 17.56 3.63
C ILE A 182 -16.37 18.02 2.24
N PRO A 183 -15.14 17.68 1.84
CA PRO A 183 -14.66 18.00 0.49
C PRO A 183 -15.51 17.31 -0.58
N PHE A 184 -15.62 17.92 -1.75
CA PHE A 184 -16.29 17.30 -2.89
C PHE A 184 -15.38 16.27 -3.57
N TYR A 185 -15.91 15.11 -3.94
CA TYR A 185 -15.19 14.06 -4.64
C TYR A 185 -15.87 13.74 -5.98
N ASP A 186 -15.19 13.95 -7.11
CA ASP A 186 -15.63 13.45 -8.41
C ASP A 186 -15.32 11.94 -8.51
N TYR A 187 -16.27 11.15 -8.03
CA TYR A 187 -16.16 9.69 -8.05
C TYR A 187 -16.22 9.08 -9.44
N LYS A 188 -16.62 9.82 -10.49
CA LYS A 188 -16.58 9.31 -11.86
C LYS A 188 -15.15 9.25 -12.38
N LYS A 189 -14.25 10.13 -11.89
CA LYS A 189 -12.83 10.18 -12.27
C LYS A 189 -11.90 9.57 -11.21
N CYS A 190 -12.41 9.23 -10.04
CA CYS A 190 -11.63 8.67 -8.94
C CYS A 190 -11.11 7.25 -9.26
N ILE A 191 -9.78 7.09 -9.29
CA ILE A 191 -9.10 5.82 -9.56
C ILE A 191 -9.05 4.83 -8.38
N ARG A 192 -9.62 5.19 -7.23
CA ARG A 192 -9.65 4.36 -5.99
C ARG A 192 -8.26 3.99 -5.44
N CYS A 193 -7.28 4.89 -5.54
CA CYS A 193 -5.94 4.68 -4.96
C CYS A 193 -5.87 4.84 -3.43
N TYR A 194 -6.92 5.40 -2.81
CA TYR A 194 -7.03 5.61 -1.36
C TYR A 194 -5.93 6.45 -0.68
N CYS A 195 -5.07 7.16 -1.42
CA CYS A 195 -4.10 8.11 -0.83
C CYS A 195 -4.76 9.16 0.07
N CYS A 196 -6.01 9.55 -0.24
CA CYS A 196 -6.81 10.44 0.60
C CYS A 196 -7.04 9.87 2.00
N MET A 197 -7.28 8.57 2.13
CA MET A 197 -7.44 7.87 3.40
C MET A 197 -6.12 7.78 4.16
N GLU A 198 -5.03 7.43 3.47
CA GLU A 198 -3.69 7.33 4.06
C GLU A 198 -3.26 8.65 4.73
N ILE A 199 -3.48 9.77 4.03
CA ILE A 199 -3.00 11.08 4.50
C ILE A 199 -3.92 11.74 5.52
N CYS A 200 -5.13 11.23 5.74
CA CYS A 200 -6.11 11.91 6.59
C CYS A 200 -5.66 11.88 8.06
N PRO A 201 -5.32 13.03 8.68
CA PRO A 201 -4.81 13.04 10.05
C PRO A 201 -5.87 12.61 11.07
N GLU A 202 -7.14 12.87 10.77
CA GLU A 202 -8.29 12.57 11.61
C GLU A 202 -8.82 11.14 11.44
N GLY A 203 -8.30 10.36 10.47
CA GLY A 203 -8.90 9.09 10.10
C GLY A 203 -10.38 9.22 9.68
N ALA A 204 -10.73 10.35 9.08
CA ALA A 204 -12.10 10.73 8.77
C ALA A 204 -12.61 10.16 7.44
N ILE A 205 -11.99 9.13 6.85
CA ILE A 205 -12.38 8.61 5.53
C ILE A 205 -12.52 7.10 5.61
N ASP A 206 -13.72 6.61 5.31
CA ASP A 206 -14.08 5.19 5.35
C ASP A 206 -14.35 4.61 3.96
N LEU A 207 -14.18 3.30 3.81
CA LEU A 207 -14.56 2.59 2.59
C LEU A 207 -16.02 2.16 2.61
N ARG A 208 -16.86 2.77 1.77
CA ARG A 208 -18.29 2.40 1.63
C ARG A 208 -18.58 1.77 0.27
N ARG A 209 -19.45 0.76 0.26
CA ARG A 209 -20.10 0.29 -0.98
C ARG A 209 -21.27 1.21 -1.33
N LYS A 210 -21.66 1.29 -2.60
CA LYS A 210 -23.02 1.70 -2.92
C LYS A 210 -23.95 0.64 -2.32
N ILE A 211 -24.74 1.02 -1.33
CA ILE A 211 -25.97 0.29 -1.04
C ILE A 211 -26.89 0.70 -2.19
N LEU A 212 -27.11 -0.23 -3.12
CA LEU A 212 -28.24 -0.15 -4.04
C LEU A 212 -29.50 -0.41 -3.23
#